data_AF-A0A7V9IBY4-F1
#
_entry.id   AF-A0A7V9IBY4-F1
#
_cell.length_a   1.000
_cell.length_b   1.000
_cell.length_c   1.000
_cell.angle_alpha   90.00
_cell.angle_beta   90.00
_cell.angle_gamma   90.00
#
_symmetry.space_group_name_H-M   'P 1'
#
loop_
_entity.id
_entity.type
_entity.pdbx_description
1 polymer ?
#
loop_
_entity_poly.entity_id
_entity_poly.type
_entity_poly.pdbx_seq_one_letter_code
_entity_poly.pdbx_strand_id
1 'polypeptide(L)' 'MELAVLALIDARKRYGYDLLTSLGSASNGSIAIKEGTLYPALHRMEDAGYITASWEAEGRAAPRKYYRITKDGKAR' A
#
# COMPACT_ATOMS: atom_id res chain seq x y z
N MET A 1 11.30 0.05 -2.49
CA MET A 1 9.84 -0.06 -2.68
C MET A 1 9.07 0.21 -1.40
N GLU A 2 9.43 -0.41 -0.27
CA GLU A 2 8.74 -0.21 1.02
C GLU A 2 8.68 1.26 1.46
N LEU A 3 9.79 2.00 1.38
CA LEU A 3 9.79 3.46 1.67
C LEU A 3 8.85 4.26 0.76
N ALA A 4 8.73 3.89 -0.51
CA ALA A 4 7.81 4.54 -1.45
C ALA A 4 6.35 4.22 -1.09
N VAL A 5 6.06 2.99 -0.65
CA VAL A 5 4.74 2.62 -0.12
C VAL A 5 4.42 3.43 1.14
N LEU A 6 5.33 3.46 2.13
CA LEU A 6 5.16 4.22 3.37
C LEU A 6 4.88 5.69 3.09
N ALA A 7 5.67 6.32 2.21
CA ALA A 7 5.47 7.70 1.79
C ALA A 7 4.09 7.95 1.16
N LEU A 8 3.57 7.00 0.37
CA LEU A 8 2.25 7.13 -0.26
C LEU A 8 1.08 7.03 0.74
N ILE A 9 1.24 6.26 1.83
CA ILE A 9 0.18 6.03 2.83
C ILE A 9 0.34 6.86 4.11
N ASP A 10 1.39 7.70 4.21
CA ASP A 10 1.68 8.48 5.41
C ASP A 10 0.62 9.54 5.69
N ALA A 11 0.16 10.22 4.65
CA ALA A 11 -0.85 11.28 4.74
C ALA A 11 -2.28 10.74 4.87
N ARG A 12 -2.58 9.59 4.23
CA ARG A 12 -3.91 8.97 4.25
C ARG A 12 -3.83 7.49 3.93
N LYS A 13 -4.81 6.72 4.43
CA LYS A 13 -5.00 5.33 4.00
C LYS A 13 -5.22 5.27 2.48
N ARG A 14 -4.69 4.24 1.81
CA ARG A 14 -4.87 4.05 0.36
C ARG A 14 -5.32 2.64 0.03
N TYR A 15 -6.14 2.53 -1.01
CA TYR A 15 -6.54 1.25 -1.58
C TYR A 15 -5.33 0.58 -2.27
N GLY A 16 -5.19 -0.74 -2.13
CA GLY A 16 -4.06 -1.49 -2.72
C GLY A 16 -3.84 -1.23 -4.21
N TYR A 17 -4.91 -1.09 -5.00
CA TYR A 17 -4.80 -0.76 -6.42
C TYR A 17 -4.32 0.67 -6.68
N ASP A 18 -4.69 1.63 -5.83
CA ASP A 18 -4.22 3.01 -5.94
C ASP A 18 -2.71 3.07 -5.70
N LEU A 19 -2.19 2.23 -4.80
CA LEU A 19 -0.75 2.07 -4.57
C LEU A 19 -0.05 1.50 -5.80
N LEU A 20 -0.61 0.44 -6.40
CA LEU A 20 -0.11 -0.16 -7.63
C LEU A 20 0.03 0.89 -8.74
N THR A 21 -1.05 1.65 -8.96
CA THR A 21 -1.10 2.70 -9.99
C THR A 21 -0.13 3.84 -9.68
N SER A 22 -0.10 4.32 -8.43
CA SER A 22 0.76 5.44 -8.03
C SER A 22 2.25 5.09 -8.14
N LEU A 23 2.63 3.87 -7.73
CA LEU A 23 4.01 3.40 -7.81
C LEU A 23 4.45 3.16 -9.26
N GLY A 24 3.57 2.65 -10.12
CA GLY A 24 3.82 2.51 -11.55
C GLY A 24 4.07 3.87 -12.21
N SER A 25 3.20 4.85 -11.95
CA SER A 25 3.32 6.21 -12.50
C SER A 25 4.58 6.93 -12.00
N ALA A 26 4.95 6.77 -10.73
CA ALA A 26 6.15 7.40 -10.16
C ALA A 26 7.45 6.91 -10.80
N SER A 27 7.44 5.73 -11.44
CA SER A 27 8.60 5.20 -12.14
C SER A 27 8.71 5.66 -13.60
N ASN A 28 7.79 6.49 -14.10
CA ASN A 28 7.73 6.90 -15.51
C ASN A 28 7.75 5.68 -16.48
N GLY A 29 7.16 4.55 -16.05
CA GLY A 29 7.14 3.29 -16.80
C GLY A 29 8.41 2.44 -16.71
N SER A 30 9.48 2.92 -16.04
CA SER A 30 10.74 2.17 -15.90
C SER A 30 10.64 1.00 -14.92
N ILE A 31 9.69 1.04 -13.97
CA ILE A 31 9.42 -0.04 -13.03
C ILE A 31 7.95 -0.43 -13.15
N ALA A 32 7.68 -1.50 -13.91
CA ALA A 32 6.37 -2.13 -13.93
C ALA A 32 6.15 -2.88 -12.60
N ILE A 33 5.67 -2.16 -11.57
CA ILE A 33 5.23 -2.78 -10.32
C ILE A 33 3.98 -3.61 -10.65
N LYS A 34 4.11 -4.92 -10.56
CA LYS A 34 2.99 -5.86 -10.72
C LYS A 34 2.36 -6.17 -9.37
N GLU A 35 1.13 -6.66 -9.40
CA GLU A 35 0.43 -7.16 -8.21
C GLU A 35 1.27 -8.19 -7.44
N GLY A 36 1.91 -9.12 -8.15
CA GLY A 36 2.81 -10.13 -7.58
C GLY A 36 4.09 -9.58 -6.95
N THR A 37 4.37 -8.27 -7.10
CA THR A 37 5.47 -7.60 -6.39
C THR A 37 4.93 -6.79 -5.22
N LEU A 38 3.84 -6.04 -5.44
CA LEU A 38 3.26 -5.14 -4.43
C LEU A 38 2.67 -5.90 -3.25
N TYR A 39 1.80 -6.87 -3.50
CA TYR A 39 1.07 -7.54 -2.41
C TYR A 39 1.98 -8.34 -1.47
N PRO A 40 3.00 -9.08 -1.95
CA PRO A 40 3.96 -9.71 -1.04
C PRO A 40 4.76 -8.69 -0.21
N ALA A 41 5.06 -7.51 -0.75
CA ALA A 41 5.72 -6.46 0.02
C ALA A 41 4.80 -5.86 1.08
N LEU A 42 3.53 -5.60 0.74
CA LEU A 42 2.53 -5.16 1.70
C LEU A 42 2.35 -6.18 2.82
N HIS A 43 2.32 -7.48 2.49
CA HIS A 43 2.25 -8.55 3.50
C HIS A 43 3.45 -8.51 4.45
N ARG A 44 4.69 -8.42 3.93
CA ARG A 44 5.89 -8.30 4.79
C ARG A 44 5.87 -7.06 5.67
N MET A 45 5.38 -5.93 5.15
CA MET A 45 5.26 -4.69 5.91
C MET A 45 4.17 -4.79 6.99
N GLU A 46 3.09 -5.51 6.73
CA GLU A 46 2.01 -5.81 7.68
C GLU A 46 2.53 -6.75 8.79
N ASP A 47 3.24 -7.83 8.43
CA ASP A 47 3.89 -8.75 9.36
C ASP A 47 4.93 -8.06 10.25
N ALA A 48 5.68 -7.11 9.68
CA ALA A 48 6.66 -6.31 10.41
C ALA A 48 6.04 -5.17 11.25
N GLY A 49 4.70 -5.01 11.23
CA GLY A 49 3.99 -4.01 12.01
C GLY A 49 4.12 -2.57 11.48
N TYR A 50 4.67 -2.36 10.28
CA TYR A 50 4.84 -1.02 9.70
C TYR A 50 3.57 -0.46 9.08
N ILE A 51 2.64 -1.33 8.70
CA ILE A 51 1.34 -0.95 8.15
C ILE A 51 0.23 -1.80 8.77
N THR A 52 -0.98 -1.27 8.72
CA THR A 52 -2.22 -2.01 9.03
C THR A 52 -3.11 -2.03 7.80
N ALA A 53 -3.85 -3.12 7.60
CA ALA A 53 -4.89 -3.17 6.59
C ALA A 53 -6.30 -3.23 7.16
N SER A 54 -7.24 -2.57 6.47
CA SER A 54 -8.68 -2.60 6.77
C SER A 54 -9.48 -2.95 5.52
N TRP A 55 -10.48 -3.81 5.67
CA TRP A 55 -11.47 -4.07 4.62
C TRP A 55 -12.64 -3.11 4.80
N GLU A 56 -12.94 -2.34 3.75
CA GLU A 56 -14.03 -1.37 3.76
C GLU A 56 -14.99 -1.65 2.63
N ALA A 57 -16.26 -1.80 2.99
CA ALA A 57 -17.32 -2.13 2.04
C ALA A 57 -17.91 -0.91 1.34
N GLU A 58 -17.91 0.30 1.92
CA GLU A 58 -18.42 1.57 1.32
C GLU A 58 -19.68 1.40 0.41
N GLY A 59 -20.63 0.53 0.76
CA GLY A 59 -21.83 0.26 -0.07
C GLY A 59 -21.56 -0.48 -1.41
N ARG A 60 -20.37 -1.06 -1.59
CA ARG A 60 -19.98 -1.87 -2.75
C ARG A 60 -20.23 -3.36 -2.51
N ALA A 61 -20.51 -4.06 -3.60
CA ALA A 61 -20.65 -5.53 -3.60
C ALA A 61 -19.35 -6.27 -3.21
N ALA A 62 -18.19 -5.65 -3.46
CA ALA A 62 -16.88 -6.20 -3.09
C ALA A 62 -16.12 -5.23 -2.17
N PRO A 63 -15.70 -5.68 -0.98
CA PRO A 63 -14.93 -4.84 -0.06
C PRO A 63 -13.53 -4.55 -0.64
N ARG A 64 -13.01 -3.36 -0.33
CA ARG A 64 -11.66 -2.94 -0.72
C ARG A 64 -10.71 -3.02 0.47
N LYS A 65 -9.50 -3.54 0.25
CA LYS A 65 -8.44 -3.56 1.27
C LYS A 65 -7.65 -2.24 1.20
N TYR A 66 -7.77 -1.44 2.26
CA TYR A 66 -7.03 -0.19 2.46
C TYR A 66 -5.84 -0.42 3.39
N TYR A 67 -4.75 0.32 3.16
CA TYR A 67 -3.52 0.23 3.93
C TYR A 67 -3.21 1.58 4.56
N ARG A 68 -2.73 1.58 5.81
CA ARG A 68 -2.36 2.77 6.58
C ARG A 68 -1.05 2.53 7.31
N ILE A 69 -0.20 3.56 7.39
CA ILE A 69 1.05 3.51 8.16
C ILE A 69 0.77 3.40 9.66
N THR A 70 1.60 2.65 10.38
CA THR A 70 1.61 2.61 11.85
C THR A 70 2.58 3.63 12.43
N LYS A 71 2.67 3.73 13.76
CA LYS A 71 3.71 4.54 14.41
C LYS A 71 5.11 4.01 14.10
N ASP A 72 5.28 2.69 14.13
CA ASP A 72 6.57 2.04 13.86
C ASP A 72 6.97 2.21 12.39
N GLY A 73 6.01 2.15 11.47
CA GLY A 73 6.24 2.44 10.06
C GLY A 73 6.66 3.89 9.79
N LYS A 74 6.16 4.87 10.56
CA LYS A 74 6.59 6.28 10.45
C LYS A 74 8.00 6.52 10.98
N ALA A 75 8.48 5.68 11.89
CA ALA A 75 9.79 5.83 12.54
C ALA A 75 10.95 5.19 11.74
N ARG A 76 10.64 4.55 10.60
CA ARG A 76 11.57 3.83 9.73
C ARG A 76 12.02 4.67 8.55
#